data_AF-A0A7X4KGI3-F1
#
_entry.id   AF-A0A7X4KGI3-F1
#
_cell.length_a   1.000
_cell.length_b   1.000
_cell.length_c   1.000
_cell.angle_alpha   90.00
_cell.angle_beta   90.00
_cell.angle_gamma   90.00
#
_symmetry.space_group_name_H-M   'P 1'
#
loop_
_entity.id
_entity.type
_entity.pdbx_description
1 polymer ?
#
loop_
_entity_poly.entity_id
_entity_poly.type
_entity_poly.pdbx_seq_one_letter_code
_entity_poly.pdbx_strand_id
1 'polypeptide(L)'
;MPGTTTPSASTAHAQSRNNSPLTVTPPRASVALLAPADGDRLTEAQLMRYEVETLCSHMLWLRAWWERHGEGIRAADRRAAAHVHDHFIEGAGFARAIARQAGFIMDEQRMRDYSWGRSFQTGRASGGAQ
;
A
#
# COMPACT_ATOMS: atom_id res chain seq x y z
N MET A 1 46.85 -28.77 -41.59
CA MET A 1 45.42 -28.59 -41.95
C MET A 1 44.76 -27.77 -40.85
N PRO A 2 43.89 -26.82 -41.21
CA PRO A 2 44.06 -25.41 -40.86
C PRO A 2 43.08 -24.91 -39.80
N GLY A 3 43.46 -23.82 -39.13
CA GLY A 3 42.52 -22.97 -38.40
C GLY A 3 41.64 -22.17 -39.34
N THR A 4 40.46 -21.74 -38.88
CA THR A 4 39.80 -20.55 -39.42
C THR A 4 38.81 -19.98 -38.43
N THR A 5 39.07 -18.72 -38.09
CA THR A 5 38.20 -17.69 -37.54
C THR A 5 36.98 -17.38 -38.43
N THR A 6 35.87 -17.00 -37.78
CA THR A 6 34.76 -16.03 -38.10
C THR A 6 34.52 -15.58 -39.57
N PRO A 7 33.27 -15.31 -40.03
CA PRO A 7 32.52 -14.12 -39.61
C PRO A 7 30.96 -14.15 -39.63
N SER A 8 30.41 -13.08 -39.05
CA SER A 8 29.07 -12.46 -39.06
C SER A 8 28.15 -12.61 -40.29
N ALA A 9 26.83 -12.62 -40.04
CA ALA A 9 25.84 -11.61 -40.48
C ALA A 9 24.46 -11.98 -39.87
N SER A 10 23.91 -11.20 -38.93
CA SER A 10 23.12 -9.98 -39.14
C SER A 10 21.79 -10.24 -39.87
N THR A 11 20.71 -10.32 -39.10
CA THR A 11 19.39 -9.89 -39.58
C THR A 11 18.69 -9.16 -38.46
N ALA A 12 18.40 -7.89 -38.73
CA ALA A 12 17.80 -6.95 -37.83
C ALA A 12 16.33 -7.31 -37.57
N HIS A 13 15.95 -7.36 -36.29
CA HIS A 13 14.59 -7.03 -35.89
C HIS A 13 14.63 -5.78 -35.02
N ALA A 14 14.50 -4.65 -35.70
CA ALA A 14 14.00 -3.43 -35.12
C ALA A 14 12.58 -3.69 -34.61
N GLN A 15 12.39 -3.70 -33.29
CA GLN A 15 11.08 -3.43 -32.72
C GLN A 15 11.23 -2.41 -31.60
N SER A 16 11.07 -1.16 -32.03
CA SER A 16 10.75 -0.01 -31.21
C SER A 16 9.62 -0.36 -30.25
N ARG A 17 9.89 -0.30 -28.94
CA ARG A 17 8.88 -0.12 -27.91
C ARG A 17 9.40 0.85 -26.87
N ASN A 18 9.13 2.13 -27.16
CA ASN A 18 8.90 3.23 -26.23
C ASN A 18 9.15 2.92 -24.75
N ASN A 19 10.34 3.25 -24.27
CA ASN A 19 10.54 3.62 -22.86
C ASN A 19 9.96 5.03 -22.65
N SER A 20 8.65 5.11 -22.45
CA SER A 20 8.05 6.29 -21.85
C SER A 20 7.96 6.03 -20.33
N PRO A 21 8.52 6.90 -19.48
CA PRO A 21 8.22 6.82 -18.05
C PRO A 21 6.71 7.03 -17.89
N LEU A 22 6.03 6.06 -17.29
CA LEU A 22 4.65 6.21 -16.86
C LEU A 22 4.64 7.28 -15.77
N THR A 23 4.46 8.53 -16.17
CA THR A 23 4.18 9.63 -15.26
C THR A 23 2.82 9.37 -14.66
N VAL A 24 2.79 8.75 -13.48
CA VAL A 24 1.61 8.72 -12.62
C VAL A 24 1.31 10.16 -12.27
N THR A 25 0.38 10.75 -13.01
CA THR A 25 -0.17 12.05 -12.69
C THR A 25 -1.18 11.78 -11.58
N PRO A 26 -0.97 12.23 -10.33
CA PRO A 26 -2.02 12.13 -9.33
C PRO A 26 -3.24 12.92 -9.83
N PRO A 27 -4.47 12.48 -9.54
CA PRO A 27 -5.64 13.24 -9.93
C PRO A 27 -5.57 14.62 -9.24
N ARG A 28 -5.22 15.64 -10.02
CA ARG A 28 -5.39 17.03 -9.62
C ARG A 28 -6.87 17.21 -9.30
N ALA A 29 -7.20 17.33 -8.03
CA ALA A 29 -8.49 17.80 -7.58
C ALA A 29 -8.70 19.20 -8.15
N SER A 30 -9.43 19.26 -9.27
CA SER A 30 -9.88 20.49 -9.90
C SER A 30 -11.11 20.99 -9.14
N VAL A 31 -10.90 21.70 -8.04
CA VAL A 31 -11.93 22.59 -7.48
C VAL A 31 -11.22 23.83 -6.92
N ALA A 32 -10.93 24.78 -7.80
CA ALA A 32 -10.67 26.16 -7.41
C ALA A 32 -11.61 27.04 -8.24
N LEU A 33 -12.87 27.10 -7.84
CA LEU A 33 -13.78 28.13 -8.29
C LEU A 33 -14.52 28.71 -7.07
N LEU A 34 -14.02 29.87 -6.63
CA LEU A 34 -14.75 30.92 -5.90
C LEU A 34 -15.51 30.52 -4.61
N ALA A 35 -14.86 30.71 -3.46
CA ALA A 35 -15.53 31.08 -2.21
C ALA A 35 -14.58 31.91 -1.32
N PRO A 36 -15.01 33.06 -0.78
CA PRO A 36 -14.25 33.77 0.25
C PRO A 36 -14.68 33.26 1.64
N ALA A 37 -13.71 32.94 2.51
CA ALA A 37 -13.75 33.15 3.96
C ALA A 37 -12.59 32.38 4.62
N ASP A 38 -11.78 33.12 5.37
CA ASP A 38 -10.85 32.59 6.35
C ASP A 38 -11.55 31.57 7.26
N GLY A 39 -11.07 30.33 7.21
CA GLY A 39 -11.64 29.20 7.92
C GLY A 39 -10.78 27.96 7.68
N ASP A 40 -9.70 27.85 8.43
CA ASP A 40 -9.03 26.59 8.77
C ASP A 40 -8.51 25.74 7.59
N ARG A 41 -7.80 26.37 6.64
CA ARG A 41 -6.96 25.59 5.72
C ARG A 41 -5.79 25.02 6.51
N LEU A 42 -5.79 23.69 6.70
CA LEU A 42 -4.63 22.96 7.22
C LEU A 42 -3.39 23.34 6.40
N THR A 43 -2.33 23.70 7.11
CA THR A 43 -1.02 23.92 6.51
C THR A 43 -0.50 22.64 5.88
N GLU A 44 0.37 22.75 4.88
CA GLU A 44 1.00 21.60 4.24
C GLU A 44 1.72 20.69 5.25
N ALA A 45 2.37 21.29 6.26
CA ALA A 45 3.01 20.55 7.35
C ALA A 45 2.01 19.75 8.21
N GLN A 46 0.81 20.27 8.44
CA GLN A 46 -0.24 19.55 9.16
C GLN A 46 -0.81 18.41 8.31
N LEU A 47 -0.98 18.62 7.01
CA LEU A 47 -1.42 17.57 6.08
C LEU A 47 -0.40 16.43 6.03
N MET A 48 0.88 16.73 5.84
CA MET A 48 1.95 15.71 5.86
C MET A 48 1.99 14.96 7.19
N ARG A 49 1.84 15.66 8.32
CA ARG A 49 1.78 15.01 9.63
C ARG A 49 0.63 14.01 9.70
N TYR A 50 -0.56 14.40 9.26
CA TYR A 50 -1.74 13.54 9.23
C TYR A 50 -1.57 12.33 8.30
N GLU A 51 -0.99 12.53 7.13
CA GLU A 51 -0.70 11.43 6.17
C GLU A 51 0.27 10.42 6.77
N VAL A 52 1.35 10.88 7.41
CA VAL A 52 2.32 10.00 8.07
C VAL A 52 1.67 9.26 9.25
N GLU A 53 0.86 9.93 10.06
CA GLU A 53 0.12 9.31 11.15
C GLU A 53 -0.84 8.22 10.65
N THR A 54 -1.55 8.51 9.57
CA THR A 54 -2.46 7.57 8.91
C THR A 54 -1.72 6.36 8.36
N LEU A 55 -0.57 6.57 7.72
CA LEU A 55 0.28 5.50 7.21
C LEU A 55 0.82 4.62 8.34
N CYS A 56 1.28 5.22 9.44
CA CYS A 56 1.76 4.49 10.60
C CYS A 56 0.65 3.61 11.20
N SER A 57 -0.55 4.19 11.35
CA SER A 57 -1.73 3.44 11.78
C SER A 57 -2.01 2.27 10.84
N HIS A 58 -1.96 2.49 9.52
CA HIS A 58 -2.23 1.44 8.54
C HIS A 58 -1.23 0.26 8.60
N MET A 59 0.05 0.53 8.86
CA MET A 59 1.03 -0.55 9.02
C MET A 59 0.78 -1.38 10.28
N LEU A 60 0.34 -0.76 11.36
CA LEU A 60 -0.05 -1.47 12.59
C LEU A 60 -1.33 -2.29 12.37
N TRP A 61 -2.27 -1.75 11.60
CA TRP A 61 -3.46 -2.45 11.12
C TRP A 61 -3.11 -3.73 10.35
N LEU A 62 -2.22 -3.63 9.36
CA LEU A 62 -1.76 -4.78 8.55
C LEU A 62 -1.07 -5.83 9.41
N ARG A 63 -0.24 -5.41 10.38
CA ARG A 63 0.36 -6.33 11.34
C ARG A 63 -0.69 -7.06 12.18
N ALA A 64 -1.66 -6.35 12.76
CA ALA A 64 -2.71 -6.96 13.57
C ALA A 64 -3.56 -7.95 12.75
N TRP A 65 -3.86 -7.60 11.50
CA TRP A 65 -4.50 -8.52 10.55
C TRP A 65 -3.66 -9.78 10.32
N TRP A 66 -2.37 -9.60 10.08
CA TRP A 66 -1.45 -10.71 9.82
C TRP A 66 -1.31 -11.67 10.99
N GLU A 67 -1.25 -11.16 12.21
CA GLU A 67 -1.24 -11.98 13.43
C GLU A 67 -2.48 -12.89 13.52
N ARG A 68 -3.63 -12.44 13.00
CA ARG A 68 -4.89 -13.20 13.02
C ARG A 68 -5.07 -14.16 11.84
N HIS A 69 -4.63 -13.78 10.65
CA HIS A 69 -4.95 -14.49 9.40
C HIS A 69 -3.75 -15.16 8.72
N GLY A 70 -2.53 -14.80 9.12
CA GLY A 70 -1.29 -15.25 8.45
C GLY A 70 -1.07 -16.75 8.51
N GLU A 71 -1.55 -17.45 9.54
CA GLU A 71 -1.46 -18.92 9.61
C GLU A 71 -2.20 -19.62 8.47
N GLY A 72 -3.37 -19.12 8.07
CA GLY A 72 -4.10 -19.68 6.93
C GLY A 72 -3.34 -19.53 5.62
N ILE A 73 -2.64 -18.40 5.44
CA ILE A 73 -1.82 -18.14 4.26
C ILE A 73 -0.57 -19.01 4.28
N ARG A 74 0.08 -19.18 5.44
CA ARG A 74 1.22 -20.10 5.60
C ARG A 74 0.85 -21.54 5.27
N ALA A 75 -0.36 -21.97 5.62
CA ALA A 75 -0.85 -23.31 5.29
C ALA A 75 -1.05 -23.51 3.78
N ALA A 76 -1.47 -22.47 3.05
CA ALA A 76 -1.70 -22.51 1.61
C ALA A 76 -0.41 -22.34 0.78
N ASP A 77 0.42 -21.35 1.11
CA ASP A 77 1.69 -21.06 0.44
C ASP A 77 2.68 -20.43 1.43
N ARG A 78 3.66 -21.23 1.86
CA ARG A 78 4.70 -20.78 2.80
C ARG A 78 5.62 -19.71 2.23
N ARG A 79 5.91 -19.73 0.93
CA ARG A 79 6.84 -18.78 0.32
C ARG A 79 6.18 -17.42 0.20
N ALA A 80 4.95 -17.37 -0.30
CA ALA A 80 4.16 -16.13 -0.32
C ALA A 80 3.98 -15.58 1.09
N ALA A 81 3.70 -16.45 2.08
CA ALA A 81 3.55 -16.04 3.46
C ALA A 81 4.82 -15.43 4.06
N ALA A 82 6.01 -15.96 3.73
CA ALA A 82 7.28 -15.40 4.20
C ALA A 82 7.48 -13.97 3.67
N HIS A 83 7.26 -13.74 2.37
CA HIS A 83 7.36 -12.40 1.77
C HIS A 83 6.39 -11.39 2.40
N VAL A 84 5.15 -11.80 2.67
CA VAL A 84 4.17 -10.94 3.35
C VAL A 84 4.57 -10.69 4.81
N HIS A 85 5.05 -11.72 5.50
CA HIS A 85 5.49 -11.62 6.89
C HIS A 85 6.57 -10.55 7.06
N ASP A 86 7.63 -10.60 6.25
CA ASP A 86 8.76 -9.68 6.37
C ASP A 86 8.30 -8.23 6.21
N HIS A 87 7.55 -7.91 5.15
CA HIS A 87 7.05 -6.56 4.92
C HIS A 87 6.09 -6.05 6.02
N PHE A 88 5.23 -6.91 6.55
CA PHE A 88 4.26 -6.49 7.57
C PHE A 88 4.89 -6.36 8.95
N ILE A 89 5.83 -7.23 9.32
CA ILE A 89 6.53 -7.15 10.61
C ILE A 89 7.52 -5.99 10.62
N GLU A 90 8.39 -5.90 9.61
CA GLU A 90 9.37 -4.81 9.51
C GLU A 90 8.69 -3.47 9.33
N GLY A 91 7.71 -3.39 8.42
CA GLY A 91 6.96 -2.17 8.15
C GLY A 91 6.20 -1.64 9.38
N ALA A 92 5.60 -2.53 10.18
CA ALA A 92 5.02 -2.14 11.45
C ALA A 92 6.07 -1.73 12.50
N GLY A 93 7.27 -2.31 12.46
CA GLY A 93 8.41 -1.87 13.26
C GLY A 93 8.80 -0.43 12.95
N PHE A 94 8.98 -0.11 11.66
CA PHE A 94 9.27 1.25 11.20
C PHE A 94 8.17 2.24 11.57
N ALA A 95 6.90 1.87 11.36
CA ALA A 95 5.76 2.70 11.73
C ALA A 95 5.73 3.04 13.22
N ARG A 96 6.04 2.09 14.12
CA ARG A 96 6.14 2.37 15.56
C ARG A 96 7.24 3.36 15.88
N ALA A 97 8.41 3.21 15.24
CA ALA A 97 9.53 4.11 15.46
C ALA A 97 9.17 5.55 15.04
N ILE A 98 8.57 5.70 13.86
CA ILE A 98 8.10 7.01 13.35
C ILE A 98 7.02 7.58 14.27
N ALA A 99 6.00 6.81 14.63
CA ALA A 99 4.92 7.26 15.50
C ALA A 99 5.43 7.73 16.86
N ARG A 100 6.36 6.98 17.48
CA ARG A 100 6.99 7.36 18.73
C ARG A 100 7.80 8.65 18.60
N GLN A 101 8.55 8.82 17.52
CA GLN A 101 9.35 10.02 17.29
C GLN A 101 8.48 11.25 17.01
N ALA A 102 7.38 11.09 16.28
CA ALA A 102 6.45 12.16 15.94
C ALA A 102 5.43 12.46 17.05
N GLY A 103 5.36 11.62 18.09
CA GLY A 103 4.42 11.77 19.22
C GLY A 103 2.99 11.36 18.88
N PHE A 104 2.77 10.48 17.91
CA PHE A 104 1.44 10.01 17.55
C PHE A 104 0.92 9.00 18.57
N ILE A 105 -0.37 9.12 18.92
CA ILE A 105 -1.03 8.22 19.85
C ILE A 105 -1.71 7.11 19.03
N MET A 106 -1.09 5.93 19.01
CA MET A 106 -1.61 4.78 18.27
C MET A 106 -2.40 3.87 19.20
N ASP A 107 -3.67 3.62 18.89
CA ASP A 107 -4.52 2.68 19.62
C ASP A 107 -4.37 1.25 19.07
N GLU A 108 -3.28 0.58 19.47
CA GLU A 108 -3.01 -0.78 19.02
C GLU A 108 -4.06 -1.79 19.48
N GLN A 109 -4.76 -1.54 20.59
CA GLN A 109 -5.80 -2.43 21.08
C GLN A 109 -7.00 -2.41 20.13
N ARG A 110 -7.45 -1.21 19.75
CA ARG A 110 -8.51 -1.05 18.74
C ARG A 110 -8.15 -1.69 17.40
N MET A 111 -6.88 -1.63 17.00
CA MET A 111 -6.41 -2.26 15.76
C MET A 111 -6.50 -3.80 15.82
N ARG A 112 -6.16 -4.39 16.97
CA ARG A 112 -6.31 -5.84 17.20
C ARG A 112 -7.77 -6.28 17.26
N ASP A 113 -8.63 -5.49 17.89
CA ASP A 113 -10.03 -5.82 18.15
C ASP A 113 -10.96 -5.58 16.95
N TYR A 114 -10.41 -5.07 15.86
CA TYR A 114 -11.19 -4.78 14.68
C TYR A 114 -11.79 -6.00 14.03
N SER A 115 -13.01 -5.79 13.56
CA SER A 115 -13.69 -6.79 12.77
C SER A 115 -13.38 -6.67 11.30
N TRP A 116 -12.28 -7.31 10.94
CA TRP A 116 -11.99 -7.68 9.57
C TRP A 116 -13.17 -8.47 8.98
N GLY A 117 -13.78 -7.95 7.90
CA GLY A 117 -14.85 -8.61 7.16
C GLY A 117 -16.30 -8.30 7.58
N ARG A 118 -16.55 -7.57 8.68
CA ARG A 118 -17.94 -7.17 9.05
C ARG A 118 -18.48 -6.00 8.24
N SER A 119 -17.64 -5.25 7.54
CA SER A 119 -18.04 -4.10 6.71
C SER A 119 -18.79 -4.47 5.42
N PHE A 120 -18.69 -5.70 4.93
CA PHE A 120 -19.40 -6.17 3.73
C PHE A 120 -20.72 -6.91 4.01
N GLN A 121 -21.04 -7.22 5.27
CA GLN A 121 -22.22 -8.02 5.61
C GLN A 121 -23.51 -7.20 5.85
N THR A 122 -23.45 -5.87 5.84
CA THR A 122 -24.64 -5.00 5.96
C THR A 122 -25.46 -4.88 4.67
N GLY A 123 -25.06 -5.52 3.56
CA GLY A 123 -25.78 -5.45 2.28
C GLY A 123 -26.58 -6.69 1.86
N ARG A 124 -26.58 -7.77 2.66
CA ARG A 124 -27.24 -9.05 2.27
C ARG A 124 -28.25 -9.59 3.29
N ALA A 125 -28.85 -8.72 4.09
CA ALA A 125 -29.96 -9.06 4.97
C ALA A 125 -31.20 -8.21 4.67
N SER A 126 -31.63 -8.18 3.40
CA SER A 126 -32.96 -7.71 3.01
C SER A 126 -33.22 -8.15 1.58
N GLY A 127 -33.68 -9.39 1.42
CA GLY A 127 -33.96 -9.99 0.13
C GLY A 127 -34.84 -11.23 0.25
N GLY A 128 -36.09 -11.00 0.65
CA GLY A 128 -37.24 -11.80 0.21
C GLY A 128 -37.43 -13.16 0.86
N ALA A 129 -38.17 -13.16 1.96
CA ALA A 129 -39.20 -14.18 2.15
C ALA A 129 -40.38 -13.81 1.24
N GLN A 130 -40.73 -14.70 0.30
CA GLN A 130 -42.09 -14.94 -0.18
C GLN A 130 -42.13 -16.29 -0.88
#